data_AF-A0A412FEN8-F1
#
_entry.id   AF-A0A412FEN8-F1
#
_cell.length_a   1.000
_cell.length_b   1.000
_cell.length_c   1.000
_cell.angle_alpha   90.00
_cell.angle_beta   90.00
_cell.angle_gamma   90.00
#
_symmetry.space_group_name_H-M   'P 1'
#
loop_
_entity.id
_entity.type
_entity.pdbx_description
1 polymer ?
#
loop_
_entity_poly.entity_id
_entity_poly.type
_entity_poly.pdbx_seq_one_letter_code
_entity_poly.pdbx_strand_id
1 'polypeptide(L)'
;MKKGLLFGLLAAAGGAAYLLSKAANKKEEEKTIITLSNDEDESTAQPQEEKPAEAEPEALEEEPQYSREVQEINLMYPYLKPAFISACLKEQLDFDQNYPEGSLITIYHDISFPAVEDLITFVRIIKEHDYQINEADGDQSLTISKDLIVEKGKILSDILNVSNQVCCLNGQYHAYRLESK
;
A
#
# COMPACT_ATOMS: atom_id res chain seq x y z
N MET A 1 -42.21 56.45 -7.62
CA MET A 1 -42.19 55.12 -6.97
C MET A 1 -41.24 54.21 -7.76
N LYS A 2 -40.30 53.56 -7.06
CA LYS A 2 -39.49 52.34 -7.32
C LYS A 2 -39.16 51.91 -8.78
N LYS A 3 -37.87 51.90 -9.16
CA LYS A 3 -36.92 50.74 -9.33
C LYS A 3 -37.13 49.96 -10.65
N GLY A 4 -36.15 49.51 -11.43
CA GLY A 4 -34.69 49.40 -11.34
C GLY A 4 -34.11 49.06 -12.74
N LEU A 5 -32.86 49.48 -13.05
CA LEU A 5 -31.62 48.67 -13.09
C LEU A 5 -31.57 47.68 -14.28
N LEU A 6 -31.03 48.06 -15.45
CA LEU A 6 -29.62 48.12 -15.90
C LEU A 6 -28.91 46.76 -16.12
N PHE A 7 -28.61 46.52 -17.41
CA PHE A 7 -27.40 45.98 -18.04
C PHE A 7 -26.90 44.56 -17.76
N GLY A 8 -26.72 43.83 -18.87
CA GLY A 8 -25.62 42.90 -19.05
C GLY A 8 -25.06 43.04 -20.46
N LEU A 9 -23.91 43.71 -20.62
CA LEU A 9 -23.11 43.66 -21.83
C LEU A 9 -21.63 43.47 -21.46
N LEU A 10 -21.06 42.42 -22.06
CA LEU A 10 -19.68 42.17 -22.48
C LEU A 10 -18.47 42.45 -21.54
N ALA A 11 -17.76 41.35 -21.30
CA ALA A 11 -16.35 41.07 -21.65
C ALA A 11 -15.24 42.04 -21.21
N ALA A 12 -14.20 41.47 -20.59
CA ALA A 12 -12.82 41.80 -20.93
C ALA A 12 -11.87 40.71 -20.39
N ALA A 13 -10.99 40.23 -21.28
CA ALA A 13 -9.75 39.58 -20.90
C ALA A 13 -8.81 40.62 -20.25
N GLY A 14 -8.09 40.22 -19.20
CA GLY A 14 -7.08 41.03 -18.54
C GLY A 14 -6.34 40.20 -17.50
N GLY A 15 -5.06 39.95 -17.75
CA GLY A 15 -4.22 39.15 -16.87
C GLY A 15 -3.87 39.84 -15.56
N ALA A 16 -3.45 39.03 -14.58
CA ALA A 16 -2.47 39.40 -13.56
C ALA A 16 -2.01 38.11 -12.87
N ALA A 17 -0.70 37.89 -12.85
CA ALA A 17 -0.07 36.97 -11.93
C ALA A 17 -0.28 37.48 -10.50
N TYR A 18 -0.67 36.59 -9.59
CA TYR A 18 -0.61 36.84 -8.16
C TYR A 18 0.11 35.67 -7.49
N LEU A 19 1.40 35.86 -7.23
CA LEU A 19 2.08 35.10 -6.19
C LEU A 19 1.79 35.79 -4.86
N LEU A 20 1.24 35.05 -3.91
CA LEU A 20 1.47 35.26 -2.48
C LEU A 20 1.21 33.95 -1.72
N SER A 21 2.30 33.34 -1.23
CA SER A 21 2.30 32.44 -0.07
C SER A 21 1.81 33.22 1.16
N LYS A 22 1.24 32.68 2.24
CA LYS A 22 1.49 31.43 2.98
C LYS A 22 0.37 31.35 4.03
N ALA A 23 -0.11 30.15 4.39
CA ALA A 23 -0.33 29.72 5.79
C ALA A 23 -1.13 28.41 5.87
N ALA A 24 -0.43 27.37 6.33
CA ALA A 24 -0.89 26.30 7.23
C ALA A 24 -2.29 25.67 7.00
N ASN A 25 -2.31 24.61 6.21
CA ASN A 25 -2.70 23.28 6.72
C ASN A 25 -2.18 22.23 5.75
N LYS A 26 -0.87 21.94 5.85
CA LYS A 26 -0.36 20.65 5.38
C LYS A 26 -0.95 19.65 6.38
N LYS A 27 -2.07 19.00 6.03
CA LYS A 27 -2.37 17.71 6.63
C LYS A 27 -1.15 16.86 6.29
N GLU A 28 -0.42 16.46 7.33
CA GLU A 28 0.60 15.43 7.17
C GLU A 28 -0.14 14.22 6.58
N GLU A 29 0.19 13.92 5.32
CA GLU A 29 -0.10 12.62 4.75
C GLU A 29 0.65 11.62 5.62
N GLU A 30 -0.11 10.85 6.41
CA GLU A 30 0.43 9.75 7.18
C GLU A 30 0.87 8.68 6.19
N LYS A 31 2.14 8.76 5.80
CA LYS A 31 2.81 7.72 5.04
C LYS A 31 3.12 6.60 6.04
N THR A 32 2.24 5.60 6.12
CA THR A 32 2.55 4.35 6.82
C THR A 32 3.64 3.61 6.03
N ILE A 33 4.90 3.88 6.36
CA ILE A 33 6.05 3.12 5.86
C ILE A 33 6.23 1.91 6.78
N ILE A 34 5.84 0.73 6.32
CA ILE A 34 6.23 -0.51 6.98
C ILE A 34 7.57 -0.94 6.39
N THR A 35 8.67 -0.49 7.01
CA THR A 35 10.01 -1.03 6.70
C THR A 35 10.11 -2.42 7.32
N LEU A 36 9.97 -3.47 6.50
CA LEU A 36 10.36 -4.82 6.91
C LEU A 36 11.86 -4.95 6.67
N SER A 37 12.65 -4.76 7.73
CA SER A 37 14.07 -5.10 7.72
C SER A 37 14.21 -6.58 7.42
N ASN A 38 14.79 -6.92 6.27
CA ASN A 38 15.46 -8.21 6.12
C ASN A 38 16.73 -8.12 6.96
N ASP A 39 16.77 -8.82 8.08
CA ASP A 39 18.03 -9.13 8.74
C ASP A 39 18.76 -10.15 7.85
N GLU A 40 19.56 -9.63 6.92
CA GLU A 40 20.63 -10.37 6.27
C GLU A 40 21.77 -10.49 7.27
N ASP A 41 21.78 -11.60 8.01
CA ASP A 41 22.88 -11.94 8.92
C ASP A 41 24.08 -12.42 8.09
N GLU A 42 24.93 -11.47 7.70
CA GLU A 42 26.25 -11.73 7.14
C GLU A 42 27.19 -12.08 8.30
N SER A 43 27.41 -13.39 8.54
CA SER A 43 28.45 -13.85 9.46
C SER A 43 29.50 -14.69 8.72
N THR A 44 30.62 -14.03 8.41
CA THR A 44 31.88 -14.67 8.01
C THR A 44 32.63 -15.18 9.24
N ALA A 45 32.88 -16.49 9.35
CA ALA A 45 34.08 -17.07 9.99
C ALA A 45 34.20 -18.59 9.73
N GLN A 46 35.35 -19.03 9.21
CA GLN A 46 35.80 -20.44 9.19
C GLN A 46 36.63 -20.78 10.48
N PRO A 47 37.22 -21.98 10.65
CA PRO A 47 36.64 -23.18 11.25
C PRO A 47 37.46 -23.72 12.45
N GLN A 48 36.84 -24.29 13.50
CA GLN A 48 37.57 -25.08 14.52
C GLN A 48 36.79 -26.30 15.03
N GLU A 49 37.44 -27.45 14.80
CA GLU A 49 37.58 -28.70 15.58
C GLU A 49 36.37 -29.39 16.27
N GLU A 50 36.33 -30.70 16.05
CA GLU A 50 35.28 -31.65 16.45
C GLU A 50 35.27 -32.04 17.94
N LYS A 51 34.04 -32.31 18.44
CA LYS A 51 33.60 -33.42 19.35
C LYS A 51 33.36 -33.08 20.85
N PRO A 52 32.35 -33.69 21.52
CA PRO A 52 30.95 -33.97 21.15
C PRO A 52 29.90 -33.51 22.19
N ALA A 53 28.71 -33.19 21.68
CA ALA A 53 27.38 -33.46 22.26
C ALA A 53 27.13 -33.18 23.76
N GLU A 54 26.62 -31.99 24.04
CA GLU A 54 25.55 -31.81 25.01
C GLU A 54 24.44 -31.05 24.27
N ALA A 55 23.39 -31.76 23.88
CA ALA A 55 22.24 -31.17 23.19
C ALA A 55 21.49 -30.32 24.22
N GLU A 56 21.77 -29.01 24.22
CA GLU A 56 20.82 -28.04 24.75
C GLU A 56 19.50 -28.25 24.02
N PRO A 57 18.35 -28.25 24.73
CA PRO A 57 17.07 -28.32 24.05
C PRO A 57 16.96 -27.06 23.20
N GLU A 58 17.03 -27.23 21.87
CA GLU A 58 16.60 -26.22 20.91
C GLU A 58 15.23 -25.74 21.39
N ALA A 59 15.18 -24.50 21.89
CA ALA A 59 13.93 -23.86 22.20
C ALA A 59 13.17 -23.80 20.88
N LEU A 60 12.22 -24.71 20.70
CA LEU A 60 11.19 -24.60 19.68
C LEU A 60 10.57 -23.23 19.89
N GLU A 61 10.95 -22.27 19.05
CA GLU A 61 10.21 -21.02 18.94
C GLU A 61 8.79 -21.43 18.56
N GLU A 62 7.87 -21.35 19.53
CA GLU A 62 6.45 -21.54 19.25
C GLU A 62 6.08 -20.48 18.24
N GLU A 63 5.85 -20.89 16.98
CA GLU A 63 5.37 -19.97 15.96
C GLU A 63 4.16 -19.22 16.52
N PRO A 64 4.11 -17.88 16.36
CA PRO A 64 3.05 -17.09 16.94
C PRO A 64 1.69 -17.65 16.51
N GLN A 65 0.88 -18.05 17.48
CA GLN A 65 -0.44 -18.60 17.20
C GLN A 65 -1.36 -17.46 16.68
N TYR A 66 -1.49 -17.37 15.36
CA TYR A 66 -2.38 -16.40 14.71
C TYR A 66 -3.85 -16.73 14.95
N SER A 67 -4.72 -15.71 14.91
CA SER A 67 -6.16 -15.89 15.06
C SER A 67 -6.74 -16.79 13.95
N ARG A 68 -7.89 -17.40 14.23
CA ARG A 68 -8.61 -18.22 13.24
C ARG A 68 -8.88 -17.45 11.94
N GLU A 69 -9.26 -16.19 12.04
CA GLU A 69 -9.52 -15.32 10.89
C GLU A 69 -8.27 -15.13 10.03
N VAL A 70 -7.11 -14.88 10.64
CA VAL A 70 -5.83 -14.78 9.90
C VAL A 70 -5.51 -16.09 9.18
N GLN A 71 -5.74 -17.24 9.82
CA GLN A 71 -5.51 -18.55 9.21
C GLN A 71 -6.46 -18.79 8.02
N GLU A 72 -7.75 -18.47 8.16
CA GLU A 72 -8.73 -18.61 7.08
C GLU A 72 -8.42 -17.69 5.89
N ILE A 73 -7.99 -16.45 6.14
CA ILE A 73 -7.57 -15.51 5.10
C ILE A 73 -6.28 -15.98 4.43
N ASN A 74 -5.33 -16.54 5.19
CA ASN A 74 -4.08 -17.05 4.63
C ASN A 74 -4.30 -18.18 3.61
N LEU A 75 -5.32 -19.02 3.80
CA LEU A 75 -5.70 -20.04 2.81
C LEU A 75 -6.16 -19.44 1.47
N MET A 76 -6.76 -18.24 1.49
CA MET A 76 -7.19 -17.52 0.27
C MET A 76 -6.05 -16.74 -0.38
N TYR A 77 -5.09 -16.28 0.42
CA TYR A 77 -3.92 -15.50 -0.02
C TYR A 77 -2.62 -16.23 0.35
N PRO A 78 -2.32 -17.37 -0.32
CA PRO A 78 -1.26 -18.29 0.10
C PRO A 78 0.15 -17.73 -0.05
N TYR A 79 0.32 -16.62 -0.78
CA TYR A 79 1.62 -15.97 -0.97
C TYR A 79 1.91 -14.92 0.10
N LEU A 80 0.95 -14.63 0.98
CA LEU A 80 1.11 -13.67 2.06
C LEU A 80 1.56 -14.34 3.35
N LYS A 81 2.43 -13.67 4.10
CA LYS A 81 2.79 -14.10 5.46
C LYS A 81 1.61 -13.83 6.40
N PRO A 82 1.28 -14.74 7.34
CA PRO A 82 0.24 -14.50 8.35
C PRO A 82 0.44 -13.21 9.16
N ALA A 83 1.70 -12.84 9.42
CA ALA A 83 2.04 -11.57 10.08
C ALA A 83 1.51 -10.34 9.33
N PHE A 84 1.63 -10.33 8.00
CA PHE A 84 1.14 -9.23 7.16
C PHE A 84 -0.39 -9.16 7.20
N ILE A 85 -1.08 -10.29 7.04
CA ILE A 85 -2.54 -10.36 7.13
C ILE A 85 -3.04 -9.84 8.49
N SER A 86 -2.38 -10.27 9.58
CA SER A 86 -2.68 -9.81 10.93
C SER A 86 -2.51 -8.30 11.10
N ALA A 87 -1.48 -7.71 10.48
CA ALA A 87 -1.27 -6.26 10.49
C ALA A 87 -2.40 -5.54 9.74
N CYS A 88 -2.75 -5.96 8.52
CA CYS A 88 -3.82 -5.34 7.75
C CYS A 88 -5.19 -5.43 8.44
N LEU A 89 -5.49 -6.54 9.13
CA LEU A 89 -6.74 -6.69 9.90
C LEU A 89 -6.82 -5.72 11.09
N LYS A 90 -5.69 -5.34 11.69
CA LYS A 90 -5.70 -4.34 12.78
C LYS A 90 -6.09 -2.96 12.28
N GLU A 91 -5.72 -2.62 11.04
CA GLU A 91 -6.06 -1.34 10.41
C GLU A 91 -7.50 -1.29 9.87
N GLN A 92 -8.21 -2.42 9.82
CA GLN A 92 -9.61 -2.49 9.35
C GLN A 92 -10.51 -1.47 10.07
N LEU A 93 -10.35 -1.31 11.38
CA LEU A 93 -11.14 -0.37 12.17
C LEU A 93 -10.84 1.08 11.77
N ASP A 94 -9.58 1.39 11.46
CA ASP A 94 -9.16 2.73 11.05
C ASP A 94 -9.67 3.04 9.64
N PHE A 95 -9.73 2.05 8.74
CA PHE A 95 -10.36 2.20 7.44
C PHE A 95 -11.84 2.56 7.57
N ASP A 96 -12.58 1.79 8.37
CA ASP A 96 -14.03 1.96 8.55
C ASP A 96 -14.37 3.32 9.17
N GLN A 97 -13.48 3.87 10.02
CA GLN A 97 -13.66 5.18 10.65
C GLN A 97 -13.31 6.35 9.73
N ASN A 98 -12.20 6.25 8.98
CA ASN A 98 -11.67 7.36 8.19
C ASN A 98 -12.26 7.42 6.78
N TYR A 99 -12.75 6.30 6.27
CA TYR A 99 -13.31 6.17 4.92
C TYR A 99 -14.69 5.49 5.01
N PRO A 100 -15.77 6.25 5.29
CA PRO A 100 -17.11 5.68 5.41
C PRO A 100 -17.60 5.02 4.12
N GLU A 101 -18.47 4.02 4.23
CA GLU A 101 -19.12 3.38 3.09
C GLU A 101 -19.77 4.42 2.14
N GLY A 102 -19.60 4.20 0.84
CA GLY A 102 -20.05 5.10 -0.22
C GLY A 102 -19.07 6.23 -0.57
N SER A 103 -18.00 6.43 0.22
CA SER A 103 -16.95 7.41 -0.11
C SER A 103 -16.19 7.00 -1.36
N LEU A 104 -15.80 7.97 -2.19
CA LEU A 104 -14.88 7.75 -3.29
C LEU A 104 -13.46 8.01 -2.81
N ILE A 105 -12.58 7.03 -2.96
CA ILE A 105 -11.17 7.15 -2.61
C ILE A 105 -10.29 6.69 -3.78
N THR A 106 -9.03 7.13 -3.78
CA THR A 106 -7.96 6.48 -4.54
C THR A 106 -7.07 5.71 -3.57
N ILE A 107 -6.85 4.43 -3.88
CA ILE A 107 -5.80 3.62 -3.24
C ILE A 107 -4.57 3.62 -4.12
N TYR A 108 -3.40 3.79 -3.52
CA TYR A 108 -2.09 3.67 -4.14
C TYR A 108 -1.35 2.50 -3.52
N HIS A 109 -0.57 1.76 -4.32
CA HIS A 109 0.28 0.66 -3.87
C HIS A 109 1.70 0.86 -4.40
N ASP A 110 2.67 0.78 -3.50
CA ASP A 110 4.10 0.88 -3.82
C ASP A 110 4.71 -0.51 -3.81
N ILE A 111 5.31 -0.91 -4.93
CA ILE A 111 5.81 -2.27 -5.16
C ILE A 111 7.17 -2.24 -5.87
N SER A 112 7.93 -3.32 -5.78
CA SER A 112 9.09 -3.54 -6.64
C SER A 112 9.23 -5.00 -7.04
N PHE A 113 9.99 -5.23 -8.10
CA PHE A 113 10.35 -6.58 -8.54
C PHE A 113 11.87 -6.67 -8.71
N PRO A 114 12.47 -7.82 -8.38
CA PRO A 114 13.90 -8.04 -8.65
C PRO A 114 14.18 -8.36 -10.12
N ALA A 115 13.18 -8.86 -10.86
CA ALA A 115 13.27 -9.18 -12.28
C ALA A 115 12.28 -8.35 -13.11
N VAL A 116 12.76 -7.82 -14.24
CA VAL A 116 11.97 -6.98 -15.15
C VAL A 116 10.83 -7.78 -15.81
N GLU A 117 11.05 -9.06 -16.10
CA GLU A 117 10.06 -9.95 -16.69
C GLU A 117 8.84 -10.15 -15.78
N ASP A 118 9.06 -10.24 -14.47
CA ASP A 118 8.01 -10.35 -13.46
C ASP A 118 7.23 -9.04 -13.33
N LEU A 119 7.93 -7.89 -13.33
CA LEU A 119 7.30 -6.57 -13.39
C LEU A 119 6.42 -6.39 -14.64
N ILE A 120 6.91 -6.79 -15.82
CA ILE A 120 6.14 -6.73 -17.07
C ILE A 120 4.89 -7.60 -16.97
N THR A 121 5.02 -8.80 -16.39
CA THR A 121 3.89 -9.71 -16.18
C THR A 121 2.86 -9.10 -15.23
N PHE A 122 3.30 -8.55 -14.11
CA PHE A 122 2.45 -7.85 -13.16
C PHE A 122 1.71 -6.68 -13.80
N VAL A 123 2.43 -5.82 -14.54
CA VAL A 123 1.87 -4.67 -15.26
C VAL A 123 0.77 -5.07 -16.25
N ARG A 124 0.90 -6.22 -16.90
CA ARG A 124 -0.15 -6.74 -17.80
C ARG A 124 -1.40 -7.13 -17.01
N ILE A 125 -1.24 -7.86 -15.90
CA ILE A 125 -2.34 -8.31 -15.05
C ILE A 125 -3.10 -7.11 -14.47
N ILE A 126 -2.41 -6.17 -13.83
CA ILE A 126 -3.10 -5.06 -13.14
C ILE A 126 -3.84 -4.12 -14.08
N LYS A 127 -3.40 -4.00 -15.34
CA LYS A 127 -4.11 -3.22 -16.36
C LYS A 127 -5.45 -3.85 -16.74
N GLU A 128 -5.56 -5.17 -16.69
CA GLU A 128 -6.83 -5.89 -16.89
C GLU A 128 -7.80 -5.68 -15.71
N HIS A 129 -7.29 -5.19 -14.57
CA HIS A 129 -8.06 -4.91 -13.36
C HIS A 129 -8.26 -3.41 -13.08
N ASP A 130 -8.15 -2.57 -14.11
CA ASP A 130 -8.41 -1.12 -14.09
C ASP A 130 -7.49 -0.31 -13.16
N TYR A 131 -6.28 -0.81 -12.85
CA TYR A 131 -5.28 -0.02 -12.16
C TYR A 131 -4.57 0.93 -13.12
N GLN A 132 -4.35 2.16 -12.64
CA GLN A 132 -3.47 3.14 -13.27
C GLN A 132 -2.03 2.88 -12.82
N ILE A 133 -1.11 3.07 -13.76
CA ILE A 133 0.33 2.94 -13.51
C ILE A 133 0.88 4.35 -13.34
N ASN A 134 1.40 4.62 -12.16
CA ASN A 134 2.04 5.89 -11.81
C ASN A 134 3.56 5.77 -11.93
N GLU A 135 4.28 6.85 -11.61
CA GLU A 135 5.73 6.94 -11.76
C GLU A 135 6.49 5.78 -11.07
N ALA A 136 7.65 5.45 -11.64
CA ALA A 136 8.60 4.50 -11.08
C ALA A 136 9.69 5.30 -10.34
N ASP A 137 9.73 5.18 -9.01
CA ASP A 137 10.73 5.87 -8.18
C ASP A 137 12.16 5.29 -8.31
N GLY A 138 12.33 4.22 -9.10
CA GLY A 138 13.63 3.59 -9.35
C GLY A 138 13.57 2.45 -10.36
N ASP A 139 14.73 1.83 -10.63
CA ASP A 139 14.82 0.66 -11.50
C ASP A 139 14.00 -0.48 -10.88
N GLN A 140 12.92 -0.86 -11.57
CA GLN A 140 12.02 -1.97 -11.22
C GLN A 140 11.08 -1.75 -10.02
N SER A 141 10.89 -0.49 -9.60
CA SER A 141 9.83 -0.10 -8.67
C SER A 141 8.65 0.54 -9.41
N LEU A 142 7.45 0.44 -8.85
CA LEU A 142 6.25 1.00 -9.44
C LEU A 142 5.26 1.44 -8.35
N THR A 143 4.59 2.57 -8.58
CA THR A 143 3.35 2.89 -7.87
C THR A 143 2.16 2.63 -8.79
N ILE A 144 1.18 1.85 -8.34
CA ILE A 144 -0.12 1.69 -9.04
C ILE A 144 -1.23 2.33 -8.22
N SER A 145 -2.32 2.74 -8.87
CA SER A 145 -3.48 3.29 -8.17
C SER A 145 -4.80 2.88 -8.78
N LYS A 146 -5.85 2.94 -7.97
CA LYS A 146 -7.21 2.65 -8.40
C LYS A 146 -8.21 3.49 -7.61
N ASP A 147 -9.20 4.00 -8.32
CA ASP A 147 -10.35 4.62 -7.68
C ASP A 147 -11.34 3.53 -7.24
N LEU A 148 -11.84 3.63 -6.01
CA LEU A 148 -12.83 2.70 -5.47
C LEU A 148 -13.91 3.45 -4.70
N ILE A 149 -15.14 2.94 -4.81
CA ILE A 149 -16.22 3.29 -3.89
C ILE A 149 -16.07 2.37 -2.68
N VAL A 150 -16.03 2.96 -1.49
CA VAL A 150 -15.82 2.21 -0.26
C VAL A 150 -17.06 1.36 0.04
N GLU A 151 -16.84 0.07 0.17
CA GLU A 151 -17.80 -0.92 0.66
C GLU A 151 -17.12 -1.70 1.77
N LYS A 152 -17.91 -2.39 2.61
CA LYS A 152 -17.39 -3.19 3.72
C LYS A 152 -16.28 -4.13 3.27
N GLY A 153 -15.09 -3.98 3.86
CA GLY A 153 -13.92 -4.82 3.59
C GLY A 153 -13.26 -4.58 2.23
N LYS A 154 -13.74 -3.63 1.42
CA LYS A 154 -13.23 -3.40 0.05
C LYS A 154 -11.77 -2.97 0.06
N ILE A 155 -11.41 -2.01 0.91
CA ILE A 155 -10.05 -1.48 1.06
C ILE A 155 -9.08 -2.62 1.43
N LEU A 156 -9.40 -3.38 2.49
CA LEU A 156 -8.59 -4.52 2.92
C LEU A 156 -8.47 -5.57 1.82
N SER A 157 -9.57 -5.92 1.14
CA SER A 157 -9.53 -6.90 0.06
C SER A 157 -8.64 -6.45 -1.10
N ASP A 158 -8.63 -5.15 -1.42
CA ASP A 158 -7.81 -4.59 -2.49
C ASP A 158 -6.32 -4.71 -2.14
N ILE A 159 -5.94 -4.31 -0.91
CA ILE A 159 -4.59 -4.48 -0.37
C ILE A 159 -4.16 -5.95 -0.45
N LEU A 160 -4.95 -6.88 0.08
CA LEU A 160 -4.60 -8.30 0.09
C LEU A 160 -4.47 -8.88 -1.32
N ASN A 161 -5.36 -8.52 -2.24
CA ASN A 161 -5.31 -8.96 -3.63
C ASN A 161 -4.03 -8.50 -4.33
N VAL A 162 -3.70 -7.20 -4.23
CA VAL A 162 -2.51 -6.63 -4.86
C VAL A 162 -1.25 -7.24 -4.24
N SER A 163 -1.13 -7.24 -2.91
CA SER A 163 0.04 -7.79 -2.24
C SER A 163 0.24 -9.27 -2.58
N ASN A 164 -0.82 -10.07 -2.62
CA ASN A 164 -0.72 -11.49 -2.96
C ASN A 164 -0.27 -11.69 -4.41
N GLN A 165 -0.76 -10.88 -5.35
CA GLN A 165 -0.35 -10.95 -6.75
C GLN A 165 1.12 -10.53 -6.94
N VAL A 166 1.59 -9.53 -6.19
CA VAL A 166 2.99 -9.11 -6.17
C VAL A 166 3.87 -10.24 -5.65
N CYS A 167 3.54 -10.81 -4.48
CA CYS A 167 4.31 -11.91 -3.88
C CYS A 167 4.30 -13.19 -4.72
N CYS A 168 3.18 -13.48 -5.40
CA CYS A 168 3.07 -14.61 -6.34
C CYS A 168 4.08 -14.51 -7.49
N LEU A 169 4.42 -13.29 -7.90
CA LEU A 169 5.39 -12.99 -8.97
C LEU A 169 6.77 -12.61 -8.41
N ASN A 170 7.13 -13.10 -7.22
CA ASN A 170 8.41 -12.85 -6.55
C ASN A 170 8.72 -11.35 -6.30
N GLY A 171 7.71 -10.49 -6.34
CA GLY A 171 7.84 -9.08 -6.03
C GLY A 171 7.78 -8.79 -4.54
N GLN A 172 8.05 -7.54 -4.20
CA GLN A 172 7.94 -6.99 -2.86
C GLN A 172 6.85 -5.93 -2.83
N TYR A 173 5.93 -6.07 -1.87
CA TYR A 173 4.92 -5.07 -1.58
C TYR A 173 5.41 -4.20 -0.41
N HIS A 174 5.53 -2.89 -0.64
CA HIS A 174 6.16 -1.98 0.33
C HIS A 174 5.13 -1.26 1.19
N ALA A 175 4.14 -0.65 0.56
CA ALA A 175 3.18 0.20 1.26
C ALA A 175 1.90 0.41 0.43
N TYR A 176 0.88 0.95 1.10
CA TYR A 176 -0.24 1.61 0.45
C TYR A 176 -0.44 3.01 1.00
N ARG A 177 -1.19 3.81 0.23
CA ARG A 177 -1.70 5.12 0.66
C ARG A 177 -3.15 5.25 0.20
N LEU A 178 -3.97 5.90 1.02
CA LEU A 178 -5.38 6.17 0.72
C LEU A 178 -5.57 7.68 0.62
N GLU A 179 -6.31 8.12 -0.39
CA GLU A 179 -6.64 9.53 -0.62
C GLU A 179 -8.14 9.69 -0.87
N SER A 180 -8.82 10.47 -0.05
CA SER A 180 -10.24 10.79 -0.26
C SER A 180 -10.41 11.81 -1.39
N LYS A 181 -11.45 11.64 -2.21
CA LYS A 181 -11.83 12.60 -3.26
C LYS A 181 -12.93 13.57 -2.85
#